data_AF-A0AAU5MNB3-F1
#
_entry.id   AF-A0AAU5MNB3-F1
#
_cell.length_a   1.000
_cell.length_b   1.000
_cell.length_c   1.000
_cell.angle_alpha   90.00
_cell.angle_beta   90.00
_cell.angle_gamma   90.00
#
_symmetry.space_group_name_H-M   'P 1'
#
loop_
_entity.id
_entity.type
_entity.pdbx_description
1 polymer ?
#
loop_
_entity_poly.entity_id
_entity_poly.type
_entity_poly.pdbx_seq_one_letter_code
_entity_poly.pdbx_strand_id
1 'polypeptide(L)'
;MNYDEFNTEYAKVLDKIKSGRSTWSELSGHVTRLRQATTGITASVERTQVDHDLAALSQMVDMSRRTNDKEDVWTVTSDAIRKASSQEGSVADRIARIEASINEITALANRNPDERDALMQSTSTLRILHSSLQSSLHAEQAEAAAAAR
;
A
#
# COMPACT_ATOMS: atom_id res chain seq x y z
N MET A 1 -10.43 9.32 -25.41
CA MET A 1 -10.25 10.66 -24.86
C MET A 1 -9.45 11.48 -25.87
N ASN A 2 -9.94 12.65 -26.26
CA ASN A 2 -9.14 13.64 -27.00
C ASN A 2 -8.41 14.59 -26.03
N TYR A 3 -7.57 15.50 -26.54
CA TYR A 3 -6.80 16.40 -25.70
C TYR A 3 -7.66 17.38 -24.88
N ASP A 4 -8.78 17.87 -25.42
CA ASP A 4 -9.67 18.80 -24.71
C ASP A 4 -10.39 18.11 -23.54
N GLU A 5 -10.83 16.86 -23.74
CA GLU A 5 -11.37 16.00 -22.69
C GLU A 5 -10.31 15.72 -21.61
N PHE A 6 -9.06 15.45 -22.01
CA PHE A 6 -7.95 15.30 -21.08
C PHE A 6 -7.74 16.57 -20.24
N ASN A 7 -7.69 17.74 -20.87
CA ASN A 7 -7.48 19.00 -20.17
C ASN A 7 -8.61 19.30 -19.17
N THR A 8 -9.85 18.93 -19.51
CA THR A 8 -10.99 19.04 -18.60
C THR A 8 -10.84 18.13 -17.38
N GLU A 9 -10.46 16.86 -17.59
CA GLU A 9 -10.24 15.93 -16.48
C GLU A 9 -9.00 16.31 -15.65
N TYR A 10 -7.93 16.78 -16.28
CA TYR A 10 -6.75 17.34 -15.62
C TYR A 10 -7.14 18.47 -14.67
N ALA A 11 -7.94 19.44 -15.13
CA ALA A 11 -8.40 20.56 -14.31
C ALA A 11 -9.21 20.09 -13.08
N LYS A 12 -10.04 19.05 -13.23
CA LYS A 12 -10.79 18.45 -12.11
C LYS A 12 -9.87 17.81 -11.08
N VAL A 13 -8.84 17.08 -11.52
CA VAL A 13 -7.84 16.50 -10.60
C VAL A 13 -7.06 17.61 -9.89
N LEU A 14 -6.67 18.66 -10.62
CA LEU A 14 -5.99 19.82 -10.05
C LEU A 14 -6.84 20.52 -8.97
N ASP A 15 -8.14 20.71 -9.21
CA ASP A 15 -9.06 21.28 -8.23
C ASP A 15 -9.16 20.41 -6.96
N LYS A 16 -9.27 19.09 -7.13
CA LYS A 16 -9.26 18.14 -6.00
C LYS A 16 -8.00 18.28 -5.15
N ILE A 17 -6.82 18.33 -5.79
CA ILE A 17 -5.54 18.52 -5.09
C ILE A 17 -5.55 19.86 -4.34
N LYS A 18 -5.92 20.96 -5.00
CA LYS A 18 -5.96 22.30 -4.40
C LYS A 18 -6.96 22.42 -3.25
N SER A 19 -8.07 21.69 -3.33
CA SER A 19 -9.10 21.72 -2.29
C SER A 19 -8.66 21.05 -0.99
N GLY A 20 -7.65 20.18 -1.03
CA GLY A 20 -7.17 19.41 0.12
C GLY A 20 -8.19 18.42 0.70
N ARG A 21 -9.34 18.22 0.05
CA ARG A 21 -10.44 17.37 0.53
C ARG A 21 -10.33 15.91 0.10
N SER A 22 -9.39 15.58 -0.79
CA SER A 22 -9.16 14.22 -1.26
C SER A 22 -7.91 13.64 -0.60
N THR A 23 -8.02 12.38 -0.20
CA THR A 23 -6.89 11.59 0.30
C THR A 23 -5.87 11.34 -0.81
N TRP A 24 -4.61 11.03 -0.44
CA TRP A 24 -3.60 10.66 -1.42
C TRP A 24 -4.03 9.47 -2.29
N SER A 25 -4.67 8.46 -1.69
CA SER A 25 -5.11 7.26 -2.43
C SER A 25 -6.15 7.60 -3.50
N GLU A 26 -7.12 8.46 -3.19
CA GLU A 26 -8.11 8.93 -4.15
C GLU A 26 -7.45 9.72 -5.30
N LEU A 27 -6.54 10.63 -4.97
CA LEU A 27 -5.80 11.43 -5.94
C LEU A 27 -4.94 10.57 -6.86
N SER A 28 -4.19 9.62 -6.31
CA SER A 28 -3.39 8.64 -7.06
C SER A 28 -4.25 7.78 -7.99
N GLY A 29 -5.41 7.33 -7.51
CA GLY A 29 -6.39 6.60 -8.31
C GLY A 29 -6.96 7.42 -9.47
N HIS A 30 -7.16 8.74 -9.29
CA HIS A 30 -7.56 9.64 -10.36
C HIS A 30 -6.47 9.80 -11.42
N VAL A 31 -5.22 10.03 -11.03
CA VAL A 31 -4.08 10.16 -11.97
C VAL A 31 -3.87 8.86 -12.77
N THR A 32 -4.00 7.70 -12.12
CA THR A 32 -3.88 6.40 -12.80
C THR A 32 -4.96 6.21 -13.87
N ARG A 33 -6.21 6.53 -13.56
CA ARG A 33 -7.32 6.47 -14.53
C ARG A 33 -7.11 7.45 -15.68
N LEU A 34 -6.66 8.66 -15.38
CA LEU A 34 -6.38 9.67 -16.40
C LEU A 34 -5.26 9.21 -17.36
N ARG A 35 -4.19 8.60 -16.82
CA ARG A 35 -3.10 8.00 -17.62
C ARG A 35 -3.61 6.89 -18.55
N GLN A 36 -4.51 6.03 -18.07
CA GLN A 36 -5.09 4.97 -18.89
C GLN A 36 -5.99 5.54 -20.00
N ALA A 37 -6.79 6.57 -19.69
CA ALA A 37 -7.72 7.19 -20.63
C ALA A 37 -7.02 7.89 -21.81
N THR A 38 -5.77 8.34 -21.64
CA THR A 38 -4.99 9.05 -22.68
C THR A 38 -4.18 8.13 -23.59
N THR A 39 -4.26 6.80 -23.42
CA THR A 39 -3.55 5.83 -24.27
C THR A 39 -3.91 5.93 -25.76
N GLY A 40 -5.11 6.44 -26.09
CA GLY A 40 -5.56 6.69 -27.46
C GLY A 40 -5.08 8.00 -28.08
N ILE A 41 -4.38 8.87 -27.33
CA ILE A 41 -3.82 10.13 -27.85
C ILE A 41 -2.43 9.83 -28.42
N THR A 42 -2.35 9.77 -29.75
CA THR A 42 -1.13 9.35 -30.47
C THR A 42 -0.42 10.48 -31.22
N ALA A 43 -1.05 11.64 -31.38
CA ALA A 43 -0.41 12.79 -32.01
C ALA A 43 0.78 13.24 -31.17
N SER A 44 1.96 13.36 -31.78
CA SER A 44 3.22 13.56 -31.04
C SER A 44 3.18 14.77 -30.11
N VAL A 45 2.66 15.91 -30.58
CA VAL A 45 2.60 17.15 -29.79
C VAL A 45 1.67 17.00 -28.58
N GLU A 46 0.47 16.45 -28.81
CA GLU A 46 -0.53 16.23 -27.76
C GLU A 46 -0.03 15.20 -26.75
N ARG A 47 0.64 14.13 -27.22
CA ARG A 47 1.20 13.10 -26.35
C ARG A 47 2.29 13.67 -25.44
N THR A 48 3.21 14.46 -25.98
CA THR A 48 4.23 15.14 -25.17
C THR A 48 3.61 16.04 -24.11
N GLN A 49 2.57 16.79 -24.45
CA GLN A 49 1.87 17.66 -23.50
C GLN A 49 1.16 16.85 -22.40
N VAL A 50 0.43 15.80 -22.77
CA VAL A 50 -0.21 14.87 -21.83
C VAL A 50 0.82 14.26 -20.87
N ASP A 51 1.98 13.84 -21.38
CA ASP A 51 3.04 13.26 -20.55
C ASP A 51 3.59 14.26 -19.52
N HIS A 52 3.82 15.50 -19.95
CA HIS A 52 4.25 16.58 -19.06
C HIS A 52 3.21 16.87 -17.96
N ASP A 53 1.94 16.97 -18.34
CA ASP A 53 0.86 17.30 -17.41
C ASP A 53 0.57 16.15 -16.43
N LEU A 54 0.64 14.91 -16.89
CA LEU A 54 0.57 13.73 -16.00
C LEU A 54 1.75 13.67 -15.04
N ALA A 55 2.96 14.05 -15.47
CA ALA A 55 4.12 14.13 -14.58
C ALA A 55 3.94 15.21 -13.52
N ALA A 56 3.42 16.38 -13.88
CA ALA A 56 3.11 17.46 -12.93
C ALA A 56 2.07 17.02 -11.89
N LEU A 57 0.97 16.37 -12.32
CA LEU A 57 -0.02 15.82 -11.39
C LEU A 57 0.60 14.80 -10.44
N SER A 58 1.42 13.87 -10.95
CA SER A 58 2.12 12.89 -10.11
C SER A 58 2.97 13.57 -9.04
N GLN A 59 3.74 14.61 -9.39
CA GLN A 59 4.55 15.36 -8.42
C GLN A 59 3.69 16.05 -7.36
N MET A 60 2.55 16.64 -7.74
CA MET A 60 1.65 17.30 -6.79
C MET A 60 0.98 16.30 -5.84
N VAL A 61 0.60 15.12 -6.35
CA VAL A 61 0.05 14.03 -5.53
C VAL A 61 1.10 13.51 -4.56
N ASP A 62 2.35 13.33 -5.00
CA ASP A 62 3.46 12.93 -4.12
C ASP A 62 3.77 13.98 -3.06
N MET A 63 3.64 15.27 -3.37
CA MET A 63 3.77 16.33 -2.38
C MET A 63 2.65 16.26 -1.34
N SER A 64 1.40 16.06 -1.79
CA SER A 64 0.24 15.87 -0.90
C SER A 64 0.42 14.68 0.06
N ARG A 65 1.06 13.59 -0.41
CA ARG A 65 1.44 12.44 0.43
C ARG A 65 2.32 12.87 1.59
N ARG A 66 3.38 13.62 1.30
CA ARG A 66 4.40 14.04 2.27
C ARG A 66 3.88 15.07 3.29
N THR A 67 2.88 15.87 2.92
CA THR A 67 2.37 16.96 3.76
C THR A 67 1.14 16.59 4.57
N ASN A 68 0.21 15.80 4.03
CA ASN A 68 -1.06 15.44 4.70
C ASN A 68 -1.03 14.05 5.34
N ASP A 69 -0.37 13.06 4.73
CA ASP A 69 -0.29 11.69 5.24
C ASP A 69 1.04 11.46 5.98
N LYS A 70 1.32 12.29 7.00
CA LYS A 70 2.27 11.90 8.06
C LYS A 70 1.59 10.88 8.98
N GLU A 71 1.13 9.77 8.40
CA GLU A 71 0.97 8.57 9.19
C GLU A 71 2.36 8.24 9.72
N ASP A 72 2.52 8.27 11.04
CA ASP A 72 3.81 8.00 11.66
C ASP A 72 4.16 6.54 11.39
N VAL A 73 4.95 6.33 10.34
CA VAL A 73 5.40 5.03 9.84
C VAL A 73 5.99 4.21 10.98
N TRP A 74 6.71 4.87 11.90
CA TRP A 74 7.28 4.25 13.09
C TRP A 74 6.19 3.72 14.02
N THR A 75 5.20 4.55 14.34
CA THR A 75 4.10 4.18 15.24
C THR A 75 3.30 3.00 14.67
N VAL A 76 2.90 3.06 13.39
CA VAL A 76 2.11 1.99 12.75
C VAL A 76 2.89 0.69 12.69
N THR A 77 4.16 0.75 12.29
CA THR A 77 5.01 -0.45 12.21
C THR A 77 5.26 -1.05 13.59
N SER A 78 5.53 -0.21 14.60
CA SER A 78 5.74 -0.66 15.98
C SER A 78 4.50 -1.32 16.57
N ASP A 79 3.31 -0.76 16.33
CA ASP A 79 2.06 -1.35 16.78
C ASP A 79 1.75 -2.67 16.07
N ALA A 80 1.98 -2.77 14.76
CA ALA A 80 1.83 -4.02 14.02
C ALA A 80 2.76 -5.12 14.58
N ILE A 81 4.04 -4.80 14.81
CA ILE A 81 5.01 -5.75 15.39
C ILE A 81 4.58 -6.17 16.81
N ARG A 82 4.12 -5.22 17.63
CA ARG A 82 3.63 -5.50 18.99
C ARG A 82 2.43 -6.45 18.98
N LYS A 83 1.45 -6.23 18.10
CA LYS A 83 0.29 -7.13 17.92
C LYS A 83 0.72 -8.52 17.48
N ALA A 84 1.61 -8.61 16.50
CA ALA A 84 2.12 -9.89 15.98
C ALA A 84 2.93 -10.69 17.02
N SER A 85 3.61 -10.00 17.93
CA SER A 85 4.44 -10.63 18.97
C SER A 85 3.64 -11.13 20.19
N SER A 86 2.36 -10.73 20.31
CA SER A 86 1.51 -11.16 21.43
C SER A 86 1.33 -12.68 21.46
N GLN A 87 1.53 -13.25 22.65
CA GLN A 87 1.37 -14.68 22.91
C GLN A 87 -0.08 -15.08 23.25
N GLU A 88 -1.03 -14.14 23.24
CA GLU A 88 -2.41 -14.38 23.66
C GLU A 88 -3.21 -15.24 22.66
N GLY A 89 -4.10 -16.10 23.15
CA GLY A 89 -4.97 -16.93 22.31
C GLY A 89 -4.30 -18.20 21.77
N SER A 90 -4.99 -18.87 20.84
CA SER A 90 -4.52 -20.12 20.25
C SER A 90 -3.36 -19.90 19.26
N VAL A 91 -2.65 -20.97 18.89
CA VAL A 91 -1.61 -20.90 17.84
C VAL A 91 -2.20 -20.40 16.51
N ALA A 92 -3.43 -20.78 16.17
CA ALA A 92 -4.14 -20.30 14.99
C ALA A 92 -4.41 -18.78 15.06
N ASP A 93 -4.86 -18.26 16.21
CA ASP A 93 -5.09 -16.82 16.40
C ASP A 93 -3.80 -16.02 16.25
N ARG A 94 -2.70 -16.58 16.76
CA ARG A 94 -1.36 -15.96 16.67
C ARG A 94 -0.87 -15.91 15.22
N ILE A 95 -1.03 -17.00 14.47
CA ILE A 95 -0.72 -17.05 13.03
C ILE A 95 -1.52 -15.99 12.27
N ALA A 96 -2.85 -15.93 12.50
CA ALA A 96 -3.72 -14.96 11.84
C ALA A 96 -3.34 -13.50 12.14
N ARG A 97 -2.95 -13.18 13.39
CA ARG A 97 -2.47 -11.84 13.74
C ARG A 97 -1.17 -11.47 13.04
N ILE A 98 -0.23 -12.42 12.93
CA ILE A 98 1.04 -12.17 12.23
C ILE A 98 0.78 -11.90 10.74
N GLU A 99 -0.10 -12.66 10.10
CA GLU A 99 -0.52 -12.42 8.71
C GLU A 99 -1.14 -11.03 8.52
N ALA A 100 -2.05 -10.65 9.42
CA ALA A 100 -2.67 -9.33 9.40
C ALA A 100 -1.62 -8.21 9.52
N SER A 101 -0.66 -8.34 10.44
CA SER A 101 0.42 -7.37 10.62
C SER A 101 1.38 -7.29 9.42
N ILE A 102 1.70 -8.42 8.79
CA ILE A 102 2.49 -8.44 7.55
C ILE A 102 1.77 -7.65 6.44
N ASN A 103 0.45 -7.86 6.30
CA ASN A 103 -0.36 -7.16 5.30
C ASN A 103 -0.43 -5.66 5.60
N GLU A 104 -0.60 -5.27 6.86
CA GLU A 104 -0.62 -3.87 7.32
C GLU A 104 0.70 -3.15 6.98
N ILE A 105 1.84 -3.74 7.33
CA ILE A 105 3.16 -3.18 7.04
C ILE A 105 3.44 -3.16 5.52
N THR A 106 3.01 -4.19 4.78
CA THR A 106 3.17 -4.22 3.31
C THR A 106 2.35 -3.12 2.64
N ALA A 107 1.13 -2.88 3.09
CA ALA A 107 0.29 -1.78 2.61
C ALA A 107 0.90 -0.42 2.96
N LEU A 108 1.49 -0.27 4.16
CA LEU A 108 2.23 0.91 4.56
C LEU A 108 3.46 1.15 3.67
N ALA A 109 4.21 0.10 3.33
CA ALA A 109 5.38 0.16 2.45
C ALA A 109 5.02 0.57 1.02
N ASN A 110 3.89 0.09 0.49
CA ASN A 110 3.39 0.50 -0.82
C ASN A 110 2.99 1.98 -0.87
N ARG A 111 2.55 2.54 0.27
CA ARG A 111 2.24 3.97 0.41
C ARG A 111 3.46 4.82 0.77
N ASN A 112 4.55 4.20 1.23
CA ASN A 112 5.79 4.85 1.64
C ASN A 112 7.00 4.24 0.91
N PRO A 113 7.13 4.46 -0.42
CA PRO A 113 8.22 3.90 -1.21
C PRO A 113 9.62 4.29 -0.68
N ASP A 114 9.74 5.48 -0.09
CA ASP A 114 10.99 5.97 0.50
C ASP A 114 11.44 5.14 1.72
N GLU A 115 10.50 4.54 2.46
CA GLU A 115 10.73 3.69 3.65
C GLU A 115 10.54 2.20 3.35
N ARG A 116 10.27 1.84 2.08
CA ARG A 116 9.83 0.51 1.69
C ARG A 116 10.80 -0.57 2.13
N ASP A 117 12.10 -0.37 1.95
CA ASP A 117 13.09 -1.40 2.26
C ASP A 117 13.14 -1.70 3.76
N ALA A 118 13.11 -0.66 4.60
CA ALA A 118 13.07 -0.81 6.07
C ALA A 118 11.78 -1.51 6.54
N LEU A 119 10.64 -1.15 5.95
CA LEU A 119 9.35 -1.78 6.23
C LEU A 119 9.33 -3.24 5.77
N MET A 120 9.86 -3.54 4.59
CA MET A 120 9.94 -4.90 4.07
C MET A 120 10.89 -5.76 4.91
N GLN A 121 11.99 -5.21 5.42
CA GLN A 121 12.85 -5.91 6.38
C GLN A 121 12.08 -6.30 7.65
N SER A 122 11.24 -5.39 8.17
CA SER A 122 10.37 -5.66 9.33
C SER A 122 9.40 -6.81 9.05
N THR A 123 8.81 -6.88 7.85
CA THR A 123 7.95 -8.02 7.46
C THR A 123 8.70 -9.35 7.37
N SER A 124 10.01 -9.34 7.06
CA SER A 124 10.81 -10.55 6.98
C SER A 124 10.90 -11.27 8.32
N THR A 125 11.14 -10.51 9.40
CA THR A 125 11.15 -11.05 10.78
C THR A 125 9.82 -11.68 11.16
N LEU A 126 8.70 -11.05 10.79
CA LEU A 126 7.36 -11.59 11.03
C LEU A 126 7.09 -12.88 10.23
N ARG A 127 7.57 -12.97 8.98
CA ARG A 127 7.45 -14.20 8.17
C ARG A 127 8.21 -15.38 8.79
N ILE A 128 9.36 -15.13 9.40
CA ILE A 128 10.12 -16.17 10.12
C ILE A 128 9.32 -16.66 11.32
N LEU A 129 8.75 -15.76 12.12
CA LEU A 129 7.89 -16.11 13.26
C LEU A 129 6.64 -16.89 12.83
N HIS A 130 6.01 -16.47 11.74
CA HIS A 130 4.85 -17.14 11.15
C HIS A 130 5.16 -18.58 10.73
N SER A 131 6.24 -18.79 9.97
CA SER A 131 6.68 -20.13 9.53
C SER A 131 7.00 -21.06 10.71
N SER A 132 7.63 -20.52 11.76
CA SER A 132 7.89 -21.26 13.00
C SER A 132 6.59 -21.74 13.66
N LEU A 133 5.60 -20.86 13.79
CA LEU A 133 4.31 -21.21 14.40
C LEU A 133 3.49 -22.19 13.56
N GLN A 134 3.52 -22.06 12.23
CA GLN A 134 2.89 -23.04 11.34
C GLN A 134 3.50 -24.43 11.53
N SER A 135 4.82 -24.51 11.64
CA SER A 135 5.53 -25.77 11.89
C SER A 135 5.10 -26.40 13.22
N SER A 136 5.00 -25.61 14.28
CA SER A 136 4.51 -26.08 15.58
C SER A 136 3.07 -26.57 15.53
N LEU A 137 2.18 -25.83 14.86
CA LEU A 137 0.77 -26.22 14.72
C LEU A 137 0.61 -27.55 13.99
N HIS A 138 1.39 -27.77 12.92
CA HIS A 138 1.37 -29.04 12.19
C HIS A 138 1.89 -30.20 13.03
N ALA A 139 2.90 -29.98 13.86
CA ALA A 139 3.40 -30.99 14.79
C ALA A 139 2.33 -31.40 15.82
N GLU A 140 1.68 -30.42 16.46
CA GLU A 140 0.60 -30.66 17.43
C GLU A 140 -0.56 -31.44 16.81
N GLN A 141 -0.95 -31.10 15.57
CA GLN A 141 -2.01 -31.80 14.84
C GLN A 141 -1.64 -33.25 14.51
N ALA A 142 -0.39 -33.49 14.11
CA ALA A 142 0.11 -34.83 13.80
C ALA A 142 0.14 -35.72 15.05
N GLU A 143 0.57 -35.19 16.19
CA GLU A 143 0.58 -35.89 17.47
C GLU A 143 -0.84 -36.22 17.94
N ALA A 144 -1.78 -35.26 17.86
CA ALA A 144 -3.17 -35.48 18.21
C ALA A 144 -3.83 -36.57 17.33
N ALA A 145 -3.51 -36.59 16.03
CA ALA A 145 -4.00 -37.61 15.11
C ALA A 145 -3.40 -39.00 15.39
N ALA A 146 -2.16 -39.08 15.87
CA ALA A 146 -1.51 -40.32 16.25
C ALA A 146 -2.08 -40.89 17.57
N ALA A 147 -2.41 -40.02 18.54
CA ALA A 147 -2.99 -40.42 19.82
C ALA A 147 -4.47 -40.86 19.72
N ALA A 148 -5.16 -40.48 18.65
CA ALA A 148 -6.56 -40.86 18.38
C ALA A 148 -6.71 -42.18 17.60
N ARG A 149 -5.60 -42.88 17.30
CA ARG A 149 -5.58 -44.20 16.64
C ARG A 149 -5.28 -45.31 17.65
#